data_AF-A0A2V9PJW0-F1
#
_entry.id   AF-A0A2V9PJW0-F1
#
_cell.length_a   1.000
_cell.length_b   1.000
_cell.length_c   1.000
_cell.angle_alpha   90.00
_cell.angle_beta   90.00
_cell.angle_gamma   90.00
#
_symmetry.space_group_name_H-M   'P 1'
#
loop_
_entity.id
_entity.type
_entity.pdbx_description
1 polymer ?
#
loop_
_entity_poly.entity_id
_entity_poly.type
_entity_poly.pdbx_seq_one_letter_code
_entity_poly.pdbx_strand_id
1 'polypeptide(L)'
;DLHGAAWEISVRCIDHTLCGKFLVRMAGAKLASRNAAVFTASPPVEGISRTSPTSRKVRAAILAKSGSPVSLIVAGEGFRITLPVICLQPGALGQRIRVRDPGGKRILIAEVISAETLRAVPDLK
;
A
#
# COMPACT_ATOMS: atom_id res chain seq x y z
N ASP A 1 -11.80 12.29 -20.64
CA ASP A 1 -10.80 11.29 -21.07
C ASP A 1 -10.45 10.30 -19.97
N LEU A 2 -11.10 9.14 -20.00
CA LEU A 2 -10.83 8.01 -19.11
C LEU A 2 -9.62 7.23 -19.62
N HIS A 3 -8.42 7.65 -19.22
CA HIS A 3 -7.24 6.81 -19.35
C HIS A 3 -7.33 5.71 -18.27
N GLY A 4 -7.75 4.51 -18.66
CA GLY A 4 -7.57 3.33 -17.82
C GLY A 4 -6.06 3.17 -17.58
N ALA A 5 -5.62 3.32 -16.34
CA ALA A 5 -4.21 3.15 -15.99
C ALA A 5 -3.80 1.71 -16.36
N ALA A 6 -2.92 1.59 -17.36
CA ALA A 6 -2.26 0.33 -17.67
C ALA A 6 -1.26 0.05 -16.55
N TRP A 7 -1.48 -1.02 -15.81
CA TRP A 7 -0.58 -1.49 -14.77
C TRP A 7 -0.08 -2.88 -15.10
N GLU A 8 1.17 -3.17 -14.72
CA GLU A 8 1.80 -4.47 -14.91
C GLU A 8 1.88 -5.21 -13.57
N ILE A 9 1.55 -6.51 -13.56
CA ILE A 9 1.76 -7.39 -12.42
C ILE A 9 2.71 -8.49 -12.84
N SER A 10 3.75 -8.71 -12.04
CA SER A 10 4.69 -9.80 -12.23
C SER A 10 4.46 -10.87 -11.17
N VAL A 11 4.30 -12.12 -11.62
CA VAL A 11 4.27 -13.30 -10.77
C VAL A 11 5.51 -14.12 -11.07
N ARG A 12 6.26 -14.49 -10.04
CA ARG A 12 7.48 -15.30 -10.16
C ARG A 12 7.46 -16.43 -9.14
N CYS A 13 8.00 -17.58 -9.50
CA CYS A 13 8.37 -18.60 -8.52
C CYS A 13 9.53 -18.08 -7.66
N ILE A 14 9.51 -18.38 -6.37
CA ILE A 14 10.63 -18.07 -5.47
C ILE A 14 11.78 -19.05 -5.74
N ASP A 15 11.46 -20.33 -5.89
CA ASP A 15 12.37 -21.36 -6.35
C ASP A 15 11.87 -21.90 -7.70
N HIS A 16 12.71 -21.79 -8.72
CA HIS A 16 12.39 -22.24 -10.07
C HIS A 16 12.31 -23.77 -10.19
N THR A 17 12.96 -24.51 -9.29
CA THR A 17 12.98 -25.98 -9.28
C THR A 17 11.70 -26.58 -8.71
N LEU A 18 10.96 -25.82 -7.89
CA LEU A 18 9.69 -26.21 -7.27
C LEU A 18 8.48 -25.65 -8.01
N CYS A 19 8.68 -25.08 -9.19
CA CYS A 19 7.67 -24.35 -9.93
C CYS A 19 6.64 -25.33 -10.53
N GLY A 20 5.68 -25.74 -9.69
CA GLY A 20 4.51 -26.52 -10.09
C GLY A 20 3.45 -25.66 -10.76
N LYS A 21 2.34 -26.27 -11.19
CA LYS A 21 1.19 -25.54 -11.72
C LYS A 21 0.40 -24.92 -10.58
N PHE A 22 0.38 -23.58 -10.50
CA PHE A 22 -0.50 -22.84 -9.59
C PHE A 22 -1.31 -21.80 -10.38
N LEU A 23 -2.53 -21.52 -9.91
CA LEU A 23 -3.41 -20.52 -10.52
C LEU A 23 -3.47 -19.29 -9.61
N VAL A 24 -3.14 -18.12 -10.15
CA VAL A 24 -3.32 -16.83 -9.46
C VAL A 24 -4.64 -16.22 -9.91
N ARG A 25 -5.62 -16.18 -9.01
CA ARG A 25 -6.88 -15.49 -9.29
C ARG A 25 -6.75 -14.00 -8.98
N MET A 26 -6.55 -13.21 -10.02
CA MET A 26 -6.63 -11.75 -9.93
C MET A 26 -8.10 -11.32 -9.96
N ALA A 27 -8.57 -10.67 -8.89
CA ALA A 27 -9.89 -10.05 -8.90
C ALA A 27 -9.84 -8.79 -9.78
N GLY A 28 -10.09 -8.95 -11.08
CA GLY A 28 -10.30 -7.85 -12.00
C GLY A 28 -11.44 -6.96 -11.52
N ALA A 29 -11.27 -5.66 -11.68
CA ALA A 29 -12.26 -4.64 -11.39
C ALA A 29 -13.62 -4.99 -12.02
N LYS A 30 -14.57 -5.54 -11.24
CA LYS A 30 -15.99 -5.51 -11.64
C LYS A 30 -16.39 -4.05 -11.83
N LEU A 31 -16.77 -3.67 -13.05
CA LEU A 31 -17.42 -2.39 -13.37
C LEU A 31 -18.71 -2.31 -12.55
N ALA A 32 -18.62 -1.75 -11.34
CA ALA A 32 -19.77 -1.43 -10.51
C ALA A 32 -19.84 0.09 -10.46
N SER A 33 -20.75 0.59 -11.28
CA SER A 33 -21.19 1.98 -11.35
C SER A 33 -22.02 2.32 -10.11
N ARG A 34 -21.90 3.60 -9.71
CA ARG A 34 -22.80 4.43 -8.89
C ARG A 34 -22.53 4.57 -7.38
N ASN A 35 -22.38 5.86 -7.04
CA ASN A 35 -22.63 6.55 -5.77
C ASN A 35 -21.45 6.66 -4.80
N ALA A 36 -20.47 7.49 -5.17
CA ALA A 36 -19.62 8.18 -4.20
C ALA A 36 -20.46 9.27 -3.50
N ALA A 37 -20.97 8.97 -2.31
CA ALA A 37 -21.61 9.95 -1.45
C ALA A 37 -20.59 10.55 -0.47
N VAL A 38 -20.37 11.85 -0.67
CA VAL A 38 -20.19 12.90 0.34
C VAL A 38 -18.98 12.76 1.28
N PHE A 39 -17.93 13.50 0.94
CA PHE A 39 -16.98 14.03 1.92
C PHE A 39 -17.70 15.02 2.83
N THR A 40 -17.90 14.68 4.11
CA THR A 40 -18.09 15.69 5.15
C THR A 40 -16.74 16.08 5.70
N ALA A 41 -16.28 17.28 5.33
CA ALA A 41 -15.15 17.95 5.96
C ALA A 41 -15.47 18.23 7.44
N SER A 42 -14.53 17.95 8.34
CA SER A 42 -14.58 18.43 9.72
C SER A 42 -13.85 19.78 9.84
N PRO A 43 -14.31 20.68 10.73
CA PRO A 43 -13.86 22.07 10.79
C PRO A 43 -12.44 22.23 11.36
N PRO A 44 -11.78 23.39 11.14
CA PRO A 44 -10.46 23.67 11.70
C PRO A 44 -10.60 23.98 13.19
N VAL A 45 -9.87 23.25 14.04
CA VAL A 45 -9.74 23.58 15.46
C VAL A 45 -8.52 24.47 15.62
N GLU A 46 -8.73 25.77 15.80
CA GLU A 46 -7.73 26.67 16.36
C GLU A 46 -7.54 26.36 17.85
N GLY A 47 -6.30 26.20 18.31
CA GLY A 47 -6.09 25.86 19.71
C GLY A 47 -4.66 25.66 20.19
N ILE A 48 -4.00 26.79 20.47
CA ILE A 48 -3.03 27.00 21.55
C ILE A 48 -1.61 26.43 21.33
N SER A 49 -0.71 27.36 21.01
CA SER A 49 0.73 27.26 21.15
C SER A 49 1.12 27.04 22.62
N ARG A 50 1.72 25.89 22.93
CA ARG A 50 2.53 25.68 24.14
C ARG A 50 3.90 25.22 23.70
N THR A 51 4.81 26.17 23.62
CA THR A 51 6.25 25.90 23.58
C THR A 51 6.65 25.31 24.94
N SER A 52 7.02 24.04 24.96
CA SER A 52 7.87 23.49 26.01
C SER A 52 9.00 22.65 25.39
N PRO A 53 10.22 22.72 25.95
CA PRO A 53 11.44 22.31 25.26
C PRO A 53 11.69 20.83 25.52
N THR A 54 11.62 19.96 24.51
CA THR A 54 11.95 18.55 24.75
C THR A 54 12.62 17.89 23.55
N SER A 55 13.84 17.42 23.81
CA SER A 55 14.56 16.30 23.19
C SER A 55 14.46 16.18 21.67
N ARG A 56 15.60 16.32 20.99
CA ARG A 56 15.77 15.93 19.58
C ARG A 56 15.56 14.42 19.47
N LYS A 57 14.30 13.98 19.49
CA LYS A 57 13.89 12.62 19.16
C LYS A 57 14.39 12.39 17.75
N VAL A 58 15.33 11.47 17.60
CA VAL A 58 15.77 10.96 16.30
C VAL A 58 14.50 10.41 15.64
N ARG A 59 13.88 11.21 14.76
CA ARG A 59 12.70 10.78 14.02
C ARG A 59 13.18 9.73 13.04
N ALA A 60 12.61 8.52 13.11
CA ALA A 60 12.87 7.50 12.12
C ALA A 60 12.61 8.08 10.72
N ALA A 61 13.54 7.86 9.79
CA ALA A 61 13.43 8.40 8.44
C ALA A 61 12.17 7.85 7.77
N ILE A 62 11.34 8.76 7.25
CA ILE A 62 10.17 8.40 6.46
C ILE A 62 10.66 7.91 5.10
N LEU A 63 10.42 6.64 4.80
CA LEU A 63 10.83 6.00 3.55
C LEU A 63 9.66 5.99 2.55
N ALA A 64 8.46 5.66 3.01
CA ALA A 64 7.25 5.70 2.22
C ALA A 64 6.55 7.05 2.40
N LYS A 65 6.22 7.75 1.32
CA LYS A 65 5.49 9.03 1.32
C LYS A 65 4.04 8.81 0.87
N SER A 66 3.11 9.60 1.41
CA SER A 66 1.70 9.54 1.00
C SER A 66 1.53 9.95 -0.48
N GLY A 67 0.65 9.27 -1.19
CA GLY A 67 0.42 9.46 -2.63
C GLY A 67 1.48 8.85 -3.54
N SER A 68 2.60 8.37 -3.01
CA SER A 68 3.68 7.82 -3.82
C SER A 68 3.37 6.41 -4.32
N PRO A 69 3.62 6.11 -5.61
CA PRO A 69 3.56 4.76 -6.13
C PRO A 69 4.75 3.95 -5.64
N VAL A 70 4.49 2.73 -5.20
CA VAL A 70 5.50 1.77 -4.72
C VAL A 70 5.13 0.35 -5.13
N SER A 71 6.08 -0.57 -5.07
CA SER A 71 5.85 -1.99 -5.33
C SER A 71 5.40 -2.71 -4.06
N LEU A 72 4.26 -3.40 -4.11
CA LEU A 72 3.85 -4.33 -3.07
C LEU A 72 4.28 -5.75 -3.43
N ILE A 73 5.01 -6.40 -2.53
CA ILE A 73 5.36 -7.81 -2.60
C ILE A 73 4.36 -8.61 -1.77
N VAL A 74 3.70 -9.55 -2.42
CA VAL A 74 2.91 -10.62 -1.78
C VAL A 74 3.67 -11.92 -1.98
N ALA A 75 4.07 -12.59 -0.91
CA ALA A 75 4.69 -13.90 -0.97
C ALA A 75 3.71 -14.95 -0.45
N GLY A 76 3.58 -16.05 -1.18
CA GLY A 76 2.92 -17.27 -0.73
C GLY A 76 3.90 -18.44 -0.79
N GLU A 77 3.40 -19.64 -0.57
CA GLU A 77 4.20 -20.85 -0.66
C GLU A 77 4.66 -21.07 -2.11
N GLY A 78 5.96 -20.91 -2.37
CA GLY A 78 6.58 -21.13 -3.68
C GLY A 78 6.45 -19.98 -4.70
N PHE A 79 5.67 -18.93 -4.44
CA PHE A 79 5.47 -17.83 -5.38
C PHE A 79 5.56 -16.44 -4.74
N ARG A 80 5.91 -15.45 -5.58
CA ARG A 80 5.97 -14.03 -5.27
C ARG A 80 5.23 -13.23 -6.33
N ILE A 81 4.31 -12.38 -5.88
CA ILE A 81 3.57 -11.43 -6.70
C ILE A 81 4.11 -10.03 -6.39
N THR A 82 4.42 -9.27 -7.43
CA THR A 82 4.77 -7.85 -7.33
C THR A 82 3.72 -7.04 -8.08
N LEU A 83 3.09 -6.08 -7.41
CA LEU A 83 2.06 -5.22 -8.00
C LEU A 83 2.23 -3.76 -7.56
N PRO A 84 1.92 -2.77 -8.41
CA PRO A 84 2.02 -1.36 -8.05
C PRO A 84 0.88 -0.97 -7.09
N VAL A 85 1.19 -0.21 -6.04
CA VAL A 85 0.22 0.34 -5.09
C VAL A 85 0.50 1.81 -4.80
N ILE A 86 -0.50 2.52 -4.28
CA ILE A 86 -0.34 3.90 -3.82
C ILE A 86 -0.35 3.95 -2.29
N CYS A 87 0.69 4.54 -1.70
CA CYS A 87 0.75 4.80 -0.26
C CYS A 87 -0.34 5.80 0.16
N LEU A 88 -1.13 5.48 1.19
CA LEU A 88 -2.17 6.39 1.71
C LEU A 88 -1.71 7.20 2.92
N GLN A 89 -0.57 6.84 3.50
CA GLN A 89 0.02 7.50 4.66
C GLN A 89 1.56 7.35 4.62
N PRO A 90 2.31 8.26 5.26
CA PRO A 90 3.75 8.12 5.38
C PRO A 90 4.13 6.93 6.28
N GLY A 91 5.30 6.35 6.04
CA GLY A 91 5.82 5.23 6.84
C GLY A 91 7.34 5.17 6.91
N ALA A 92 7.87 4.81 8.08
CA ALA A 92 9.27 4.46 8.29
C ALA A 92 9.52 2.96 8.09
N LEU A 93 10.78 2.54 8.00
CA LEU A 93 11.17 1.13 7.91
C LEU A 93 10.51 0.27 9.00
N GLY A 94 9.95 -0.87 8.63
CA GLY A 94 9.23 -1.80 9.51
C GLY A 94 7.82 -1.35 9.90
N GLN A 95 7.40 -0.13 9.54
CA GLN A 95 6.07 0.37 9.88
C GLN A 95 5.00 -0.23 8.97
N ARG A 96 3.84 -0.56 9.55
CA ARG A 96 2.64 -0.93 8.80
C ARG A 96 1.90 0.32 8.31
N ILE A 97 1.62 0.38 7.02
CA ILE A 97 0.90 1.48 6.38
C ILE A 97 -0.27 0.98 5.54
N ARG A 98 -1.25 1.87 5.35
CA ARG A 98 -2.37 1.65 4.42
C ARG A 98 -1.93 1.98 3.00
N VAL A 99 -2.26 1.09 2.06
CA VAL A 99 -2.02 1.30 0.64
C VAL A 99 -3.27 1.00 -0.17
N ARG A 100 -3.40 1.64 -1.32
CA ARG A 100 -4.49 1.38 -2.27
C ARG A 100 -3.99 0.50 -3.41
N ASP A 101 -4.77 -0.51 -3.75
CA ASP A 101 -4.50 -1.39 -4.87
C ASP A 101 -4.55 -0.65 -6.22
N PRO A 102 -3.96 -1.20 -7.30
CA PRO A 102 -3.93 -0.52 -8.59
C PRO A 102 -5.32 -0.35 -9.21
N GLY A 103 -6.30 -1.16 -8.81
CA GLY A 103 -7.70 -0.99 -9.20
C GLY A 103 -8.44 0.13 -8.46
N GLY A 104 -7.84 0.73 -7.43
CA GLY A 104 -8.42 1.78 -6.60
C GLY A 104 -9.53 1.33 -5.65
N LYS A 105 -9.81 0.03 -5.57
CA LYS A 105 -10.99 -0.55 -4.91
C LYS A 105 -10.70 -1.13 -3.53
N ARG A 106 -9.44 -1.46 -3.24
CA ARG A 106 -9.05 -2.13 -2.00
C ARG A 106 -8.00 -1.31 -1.27
N ILE A 107 -8.15 -1.26 0.05
CA ILE A 107 -7.12 -0.77 0.96
C ILE A 107 -6.50 -1.99 1.63
N LEU A 108 -5.17 -2.09 1.56
CA LEU A 108 -4.38 -3.16 2.14
C LEU A 108 -3.49 -2.61 3.26
N ILE A 109 -3.11 -3.47 4.20
CA ILE A 109 -2.05 -3.19 5.16
C ILE A 109 -0.75 -3.82 4.67
N ALA A 110 0.30 -3.02 4.59
CA ALA A 110 1.62 -3.45 4.14
C ALA A 110 2.71 -2.86 5.03
N GLU A 111 3.81 -3.59 5.16
CA GLU A 111 4.99 -3.16 5.92
C GLU A 111 6.01 -2.50 5.00
N VAL A 112 6.57 -1.38 5.43
CA VAL A 112 7.63 -0.66 4.71
C VAL A 112 8.95 -1.41 4.86
N ILE A 113 9.48 -1.91 3.75
CA ILE A 113 10.81 -2.57 3.75
C ILE A 113 11.87 -1.73 3.03
N SER A 114 11.45 -0.79 2.18
CA SER A 114 12.32 0.23 1.58
C SER A 114 11.48 1.45 1.15
N ALA A 115 12.11 2.46 0.54
CA ALA A 115 11.40 3.62 0.00
C ALA A 115 10.46 3.28 -1.17
N GLU A 116 10.77 2.21 -1.90
CA GLU A 116 10.09 1.82 -3.15
C GLU A 116 9.32 0.51 -3.03
N THR A 117 9.44 -0.18 -1.90
CA THR A 117 8.93 -1.54 -1.74
C THR A 117 8.29 -1.76 -0.38
N LEU A 118 7.15 -2.44 -0.43
CA LEU A 118 6.38 -2.87 0.71
C LEU A 118 6.17 -4.38 0.69
N ARG A 119 5.96 -4.97 1.87
CA ARG A 119 5.59 -6.37 2.05
C ARG A 119 4.14 -6.46 2.53
N ALA A 120 3.33 -7.29 1.89
CA ALA A 120 1.99 -7.58 2.37
C ALA A 120 2.05 -8.24 3.75
N VAL A 121 1.21 -7.78 4.67
CA VAL A 121 1.07 -8.41 5.99
C VAL A 121 -0.15 -9.34 5.91
N PRO A 122 -0.05 -10.62 6.28
CA PRO A 122 -1.22 -11.47 6.38
C PRO A 122 -2.14 -10.93 7.48
N ASP A 123 -3.41 -10.73 7.17
CA ASP A 123 -4.43 -10.43 8.18
C ASP A 123 -4.58 -11.67 9.08
N LEU A 124 -3.98 -11.63 10.27
CA LEU A 124 -4.27 -12.59 11.34
C LEU A 124 -5.74 -12.36 11.74
N LYS A 125 -6.61 -13.29 11.34
CA LYS A 125 -7.96 -13.43 11.90
C LYS A 125 -7.93 -14.33 13.11
#